data_AF-A0A3M1R0F9-F1
#
_entry.id   AF-A0A3M1R0F9-F1
#
_cell.length_a   1.000
_cell.length_b   1.000
_cell.length_c   1.000
_cell.angle_alpha   90.00
_cell.angle_beta   90.00
_cell.angle_gamma   90.00
#
_symmetry.space_group_name_H-M   'P 1'
#
loop_
_entity.id
_entity.type
_entity.pdbx_description
1 polymer ?
#
loop_
_entity_poly.entity_id
_entity_poly.type
_entity_poly.pdbx_seq_one_letter_code
_entity_poly.pdbx_strand_id
1 'polypeptide(L)'
;MKNLPFLLRENLCSLWSFLVVSIQRPRQGLRKPNPPDRTAQHLRTWYGLSAEVVIEGDYWHWVRLGFLPIPHPPLINLFLRRGLPPAEKRKLSYWHELGHLQTVPWAFLLAAIYLGMLWWRAEIGGSLLWRGMAALIGHEAIWELGAEGYVIRHMGRQYWQIYEQRGDMISLAAFWFGLSLLAIITTWYIVGWG
;
A
#
# COMPACT_ATOMS: atom_id res chain seq x y z
N MET A 1 -19.93 31.68 9.57
CA MET A 1 -18.70 30.91 9.80
C MET A 1 -18.21 31.13 11.24
N LYS A 2 -18.84 30.49 12.22
CA LYS A 2 -18.39 30.50 13.63
C LYS A 2 -18.69 29.13 14.22
N ASN A 3 -17.71 28.58 14.92
CA ASN A 3 -17.74 27.40 15.79
C ASN A 3 -17.62 26.03 15.09
N LEU A 4 -16.40 25.73 14.63
CA LEU A 4 -15.96 24.33 14.58
C LEU A 4 -15.59 23.93 16.02
N PRO A 5 -16.15 22.84 16.59
CA PRO A 5 -15.87 22.46 17.97
C PRO A 5 -14.41 22.03 18.14
N PHE A 6 -13.77 22.57 19.18
CA PHE A 6 -12.39 22.34 19.61
C PHE A 6 -11.99 20.84 19.66
N LEU A 7 -12.96 19.95 19.91
CA LEU A 7 -12.76 18.50 19.99
C LEU A 7 -12.42 17.79 18.66
N LEU A 8 -12.57 18.45 17.50
CA LEU A 8 -12.13 17.92 16.20
C LEU A 8 -10.66 18.20 15.89
N ARG A 9 -10.01 19.12 16.62
CA ARG A 9 -8.58 19.42 16.43
C ARG A 9 -7.66 18.40 17.10
N GLU A 10 -8.07 17.82 18.24
CA GLU A 10 -7.20 16.93 19.02
C GLU A 10 -7.19 15.48 18.52
N ASN A 11 -8.25 15.03 17.86
CA ASN A 11 -8.34 13.64 17.37
C ASN A 11 -7.65 13.39 16.02
N LEU A 12 -7.42 14.43 15.21
CA LEU A 12 -6.68 14.30 13.95
C LEU A 12 -5.15 14.21 14.15
N CYS A 13 -4.62 14.72 15.26
CA CYS A 13 -3.21 14.52 15.64
C CYS A 13 -2.93 13.11 16.19
N SER A 14 -3.93 12.45 16.78
CA SER A 14 -3.78 11.11 17.39
C SER A 14 -3.76 9.97 16.35
N LEU A 15 -4.56 10.06 15.29
CA LEU A 15 -4.51 9.07 14.19
C LEU A 15 -3.26 9.20 13.33
N TRP A 16 -2.74 10.43 13.16
CA TRP A 16 -1.40 10.62 12.59
C TRP A 16 -0.32 10.09 13.52
N SER A 17 -0.52 10.12 14.85
CA SER A 17 0.43 9.54 15.80
C SER A 17 0.48 8.01 15.71
N PHE A 18 -0.57 7.29 15.34
CA PHE A 18 -0.43 5.84 15.10
C PHE A 18 0.27 5.49 13.77
N LEU A 19 0.19 6.37 12.76
CA LEU A 19 0.95 6.26 11.51
C LEU A 19 2.38 6.85 11.58
N VAL A 20 2.65 7.75 12.52
CA VAL A 20 3.93 8.48 12.67
C VAL A 20 4.73 8.11 13.91
N VAL A 21 4.13 7.56 14.97
CA VAL A 21 4.88 7.08 16.16
C VAL A 21 5.57 5.74 15.91
N SER A 22 5.27 5.03 14.82
CA SER A 22 6.14 3.95 14.30
C SER A 22 7.36 4.46 13.52
N ILE A 23 7.54 5.77 13.35
CA ILE A 23 8.69 6.39 12.64
C ILE A 23 9.89 6.68 13.58
N GLN A 24 9.81 6.34 14.88
CA GLN A 24 10.94 6.49 15.79
C GLN A 24 11.46 5.16 16.37
N ARG A 25 12.45 4.57 15.68
CA ARG A 25 13.73 4.19 16.33
C ARG A 25 14.90 4.27 15.33
N PRO A 26 15.67 5.37 15.33
CA PRO A 26 17.07 5.27 14.98
C PRO A 26 17.80 4.69 16.22
N ARG A 27 17.87 3.37 16.35
CA ARG A 27 18.94 2.76 17.18
C ARG A 27 20.20 2.66 16.32
N GLN A 28 20.83 3.82 16.10
CA GLN A 28 22.27 3.85 15.86
C GLN A 28 22.94 3.55 17.21
N GLY A 29 23.52 2.37 17.35
CA GLY A 29 24.21 1.97 18.58
C GLY A 29 23.83 0.58 19.04
N LEU A 30 24.13 -0.40 18.19
CA LEU A 30 24.41 -1.82 18.48
C LEU A 30 24.35 -2.47 17.10
N ARG A 31 25.51 -2.75 16.50
CA ARG A 31 25.62 -3.68 15.38
C ARG A 31 25.16 -5.04 15.92
N LYS A 32 23.85 -5.28 15.94
CA LYS A 32 23.35 -6.65 16.00
C LYS A 32 23.93 -7.32 14.75
N PRO A 33 24.49 -8.54 14.87
CA PRO A 33 24.88 -9.28 13.68
C PRO A 33 23.69 -9.28 12.74
N ASN A 34 23.92 -8.92 11.47
CA ASN A 34 22.86 -8.95 10.47
C ASN A 34 22.16 -10.31 10.60
N PRO A 35 20.85 -10.36 10.93
CA PRO A 35 20.16 -11.63 10.84
C PRO A 35 20.39 -12.13 9.40
N PRO A 36 20.72 -13.41 9.20
CA PRO A 36 21.19 -13.94 7.91
C PRO A 36 20.16 -13.83 6.77
N ASP A 37 19.00 -13.21 7.00
CA ASP A 37 17.87 -13.13 6.08
C ASP A 37 17.52 -11.71 5.62
N ARG A 38 18.26 -10.67 6.06
CA ARG A 38 17.98 -9.29 5.60
C ARG A 38 18.64 -9.05 4.24
N THR A 39 17.91 -9.33 3.17
CA THR A 39 18.39 -9.11 1.80
C THR A 39 17.94 -7.73 1.33
N ALA A 40 18.83 -6.74 1.44
CA ALA A 40 18.63 -5.43 0.83
C ALA A 40 18.98 -5.51 -0.67
N GLN A 41 18.04 -5.12 -1.53
CA GLN A 41 18.27 -5.08 -2.97
C GLN A 41 18.15 -3.64 -3.46
N HIS A 42 19.25 -3.13 -4.04
CA HIS A 42 19.29 -1.82 -4.67
C HIS A 42 18.89 -1.93 -6.13
N LEU A 43 18.00 -1.04 -6.57
CA LEU A 43 17.47 -1.03 -7.93
C LEU A 43 17.16 0.39 -8.40
N ARG A 44 16.87 0.54 -9.69
CA ARG A 44 16.44 1.81 -10.28
C ARG A 44 15.02 1.67 -10.81
N THR A 45 14.16 2.61 -10.49
CA THR A 45 12.80 2.66 -11.02
C THR A 45 12.82 3.07 -12.51
N TRP A 46 11.75 2.76 -13.25
CA TRP A 46 11.67 3.12 -14.67
C TRP A 46 11.68 4.64 -14.90
N TYR A 47 11.30 5.42 -13.89
CA TYR A 47 11.34 6.89 -13.87
C TYR A 47 12.65 7.44 -13.25
N GLY A 48 13.67 6.60 -13.10
CA GLY A 48 15.05 7.03 -12.87
C GLY A 48 15.48 7.23 -11.42
N LEU A 49 14.61 7.01 -10.43
CA LEU A 49 14.95 7.12 -9.01
C LEU A 49 15.61 5.84 -8.48
N SER A 50 16.55 6.01 -7.57
CA SER A 50 17.14 4.90 -6.81
C SER A 50 16.12 4.36 -5.82
N ALA A 51 16.08 3.04 -5.68
CA ALA A 51 15.21 2.35 -4.75
C ALA A 51 15.95 1.25 -4.00
N GLU A 52 15.48 0.96 -2.80
CA GLU A 52 15.95 -0.13 -1.96
C GLU A 52 14.73 -0.90 -1.43
N VAL A 53 14.71 -2.21 -1.60
CA VAL A 53 13.70 -3.09 -1.01
C VAL A 53 14.38 -3.96 0.03
N VAL A 54 13.84 -3.95 1.24
CA VAL A 54 14.31 -4.76 2.38
C VAL A 54 13.12 -5.51 2.94
N ILE A 55 13.18 -6.84 2.86
CA ILE A 55 12.16 -7.72 3.40
C ILE A 55 12.65 -8.22 4.76
N GLU A 56 11.95 -7.87 5.83
CA GLU A 56 12.30 -8.27 7.20
C GLU A 56 11.24 -9.23 7.77
N GLY A 57 11.45 -10.52 7.49
CA GLY A 57 10.54 -11.57 7.94
C GLY A 57 9.15 -11.46 7.31
N ASP A 58 8.11 -11.79 8.09
CA ASP A 58 6.74 -11.94 7.59
C ASP A 58 5.86 -10.70 7.74
N TYR A 59 6.26 -9.76 8.60
CA TYR A 59 5.38 -8.70 9.11
C TYR A 59 5.84 -7.28 8.75
N TRP A 60 7.10 -7.10 8.33
CA TRP A 60 7.65 -5.78 8.07
C TRP A 60 8.49 -5.79 6.81
N HIS A 61 8.08 -4.99 5.83
CA HIS A 61 8.92 -4.66 4.70
C HIS A 61 9.25 -3.19 4.74
N TRP A 62 10.48 -2.87 4.34
CA TRP A 62 10.95 -1.52 4.19
C TRP A 62 11.25 -1.28 2.73
N VAL A 63 10.70 -0.19 2.24
CA VAL A 63 10.99 0.28 0.90
C VAL A 63 11.55 1.68 1.02
N ARG A 64 12.62 1.97 0.30
CA ARG A 64 13.16 3.33 0.20
C ARG A 64 13.11 3.78 -1.24
N LEU A 65 12.62 4.99 -1.46
CA LEU A 65 12.69 5.68 -2.74
C LEU A 65 13.55 6.93 -2.56
N GLY A 66 14.73 6.94 -3.14
CA GLY A 66 15.77 7.93 -2.84
C GLY A 66 16.15 7.88 -1.36
N PHE A 67 15.91 8.97 -0.63
CA PHE A 67 16.19 9.09 0.81
C PHE A 67 14.97 8.78 1.69
N LEU A 68 13.77 8.64 1.13
CA LEU A 68 12.53 8.52 1.88
C LEU A 68 12.21 7.04 2.19
N PRO A 69 12.24 6.62 3.46
CA PRO A 69 11.71 5.32 3.86
C PRO A 69 10.18 5.38 3.86
N ILE A 70 9.56 4.38 3.24
CA ILE A 70 8.11 4.20 3.20
C ILE A 70 7.83 2.90 3.95
N PRO A 71 7.38 2.95 5.22
CA PRO A 71 6.93 1.77 5.92
C PRO A 71 5.62 1.30 5.27
N HIS A 72 5.57 0.03 4.89
CA HIS A 72 4.37 -0.55 4.30
C HIS A 72 4.00 -1.85 5.04
N PRO A 73 2.83 -1.90 5.71
CA PRO A 73 2.37 -3.13 6.32
C PRO A 73 2.03 -4.14 5.22
N PRO A 74 2.54 -5.38 5.27
CA PRO A 74 2.35 -6.33 4.18
C PRO A 74 0.96 -6.97 4.28
N LEU A 75 -0.10 -6.20 4.04
CA LEU A 75 -1.49 -6.65 4.15
C LEU A 75 -1.71 -7.89 3.27
N ILE A 76 -1.15 -7.88 2.06
CA ILE A 76 -1.26 -9.00 1.13
C ILE A 76 -0.58 -10.27 1.67
N ASN A 77 0.42 -10.15 2.56
CA ASN A 77 1.04 -11.32 3.19
C ASN A 77 0.11 -11.99 4.21
N LEU A 78 -0.75 -11.21 4.86
CA LEU A 78 -1.69 -11.70 5.86
C LEU A 78 -2.89 -12.42 5.21
N PHE A 79 -3.29 -11.97 4.02
CA PHE A 79 -4.41 -12.55 3.28
C PHE A 79 -3.96 -13.54 2.22
N LEU A 80 -3.27 -13.07 1.19
CA LEU A 80 -3.00 -13.85 -0.02
C LEU A 80 -1.84 -14.82 0.17
N ARG A 81 -0.79 -14.42 0.91
CA ARG A 81 0.46 -15.22 1.03
C ARG A 81 0.55 -16.03 2.32
N ARG A 82 -0.55 -16.15 3.06
CA ARG A 82 -0.60 -16.93 4.30
C ARG A 82 -0.33 -18.40 4.00
N GLY A 83 0.64 -19.02 4.67
CA GLY A 83 0.93 -20.46 4.49
C GLY A 83 1.68 -20.82 3.21
N LEU A 84 2.13 -19.84 2.42
CA LEU A 84 3.10 -20.12 1.35
C LEU A 84 4.47 -20.50 1.93
N PRO A 85 5.25 -21.36 1.24
CA PRO A 85 6.65 -21.60 1.58
C PRO A 85 7.44 -20.29 1.72
N PRO A 86 8.33 -20.16 2.72
CA PRO A 86 9.04 -18.90 2.97
C PRO A 86 9.79 -18.34 1.75
N ALA A 87 10.38 -19.20 0.92
CA ALA A 87 11.08 -18.79 -0.29
C ALA A 87 10.14 -18.14 -1.32
N GLU A 88 8.97 -18.73 -1.57
CA GLU A 88 7.97 -18.20 -2.50
C GLU A 88 7.33 -16.93 -1.96
N LYS A 89 7.00 -16.92 -0.66
CA LYS A 89 6.47 -15.74 0.01
C LYS A 89 7.43 -14.56 -0.08
N ARG A 90 8.73 -14.76 0.19
CA ARG A 90 9.76 -13.71 0.03
C ARG A 90 9.87 -13.24 -1.41
N LYS A 91 9.86 -14.16 -2.39
CA LYS A 91 9.91 -13.81 -3.81
C LYS A 91 8.71 -12.96 -4.25
N LEU A 92 7.49 -13.36 -3.89
CA LEU A 92 6.28 -12.60 -4.20
C LEU A 92 6.27 -11.24 -3.48
N SER A 93 6.69 -11.23 -2.21
CA SER A 93 6.83 -9.99 -1.43
C SER A 93 7.79 -9.02 -2.08
N TYR A 94 8.96 -9.49 -2.52
CA TYR A 94 9.93 -8.66 -3.22
C TYR A 94 9.34 -7.98 -4.46
N TRP A 95 8.69 -8.76 -5.32
CA TRP A 95 8.10 -8.23 -6.54
C TRP A 95 6.94 -7.27 -6.27
N HIS A 96 6.21 -7.47 -5.19
CA HIS A 96 5.10 -6.62 -4.79
C HIS A 96 5.56 -5.28 -4.24
N GLU A 97 6.53 -5.28 -3.32
CA GLU A 97 7.15 -4.04 -2.83
C GLU A 97 7.82 -3.26 -3.96
N LEU A 98 8.47 -3.97 -4.89
CA LEU A 98 8.97 -3.36 -6.11
C LEU A 98 7.83 -2.84 -7.00
N GLY A 99 6.71 -3.56 -7.08
CA GLY A 99 5.50 -3.13 -7.77
C GLY A 99 5.01 -1.78 -7.27
N HIS A 100 4.89 -1.61 -5.95
CA HIS A 100 4.55 -0.33 -5.32
C HIS A 100 5.47 0.79 -5.79
N LEU A 101 6.80 0.58 -5.74
CA LEU A 101 7.78 1.57 -6.20
C LEU A 101 7.61 1.95 -7.67
N GLN A 102 7.35 0.97 -8.53
CA GLN A 102 7.24 1.19 -9.97
C GLN A 102 5.89 1.83 -10.33
N THR A 103 4.88 1.68 -9.49
CA THR A 103 3.56 2.31 -9.69
C THR A 103 3.37 3.62 -8.94
N VAL A 104 4.36 4.07 -8.13
CA VAL A 104 4.33 5.37 -7.42
C VAL A 104 3.87 6.55 -8.31
N PRO A 105 4.39 6.77 -9.53
CA PRO A 105 3.92 7.89 -10.36
C PRO A 105 2.42 7.84 -10.66
N TRP A 106 1.87 6.64 -10.86
CA TRP A 106 0.44 6.42 -11.07
C TRP A 106 -0.35 6.63 -9.79
N ALA A 107 0.17 6.19 -8.63
CA ALA A 107 -0.44 6.45 -7.34
C ALA A 107 -0.54 7.95 -7.03
N PHE A 108 0.48 8.75 -7.37
CA PHE A 108 0.43 10.20 -7.24
C PHE A 108 -0.59 10.84 -8.18
N LEU A 109 -0.66 10.39 -9.44
CA LEU A 109 -1.65 10.88 -10.39
C LEU A 109 -3.08 10.59 -9.89
N LEU A 110 -3.33 9.37 -9.41
CA LEU A 110 -4.62 8.98 -8.85
C LEU A 110 -4.99 9.83 -7.63
N ALA A 111 -4.05 10.08 -6.72
CA ALA A 111 -4.27 10.95 -5.56
C ALA A 111 -4.65 12.37 -6.00
N ALA A 112 -3.96 12.93 -7.00
CA ALA A 112 -4.28 14.25 -7.55
C ALA A 112 -5.70 14.28 -8.16
N ILE A 113 -6.10 13.23 -8.88
CA ILE A 113 -7.45 13.10 -9.43
C ILE A 113 -8.49 13.11 -8.31
N TYR A 114 -8.30 12.31 -7.26
CA TYR A 114 -9.23 12.27 -6.13
C TYR A 114 -9.31 13.59 -5.38
N LEU A 115 -8.18 14.26 -5.14
CA LEU A 115 -8.18 15.60 -4.54
C LEU A 115 -8.94 16.62 -5.41
N GLY A 116 -8.74 16.56 -6.73
CA GLY A 116 -9.49 17.39 -7.68
C GLY A 116 -10.99 17.12 -7.64
N MET A 117 -11.40 15.85 -7.55
CA MET A 117 -12.81 15.47 -7.40
C MET A 117 -13.42 15.98 -6.09
N LEU A 118 -12.71 15.81 -4.97
CA LEU A 118 -13.15 16.32 -3.66
C LEU A 118 -13.30 17.84 -3.67
N TRP A 119 -12.36 18.55 -4.31
CA TRP A 119 -12.42 20.00 -4.46
C TRP A 119 -13.62 20.43 -5.31
N TRP A 120 -13.79 19.84 -6.50
CA TRP A 120 -14.90 20.16 -7.41
C TRP A 120 -16.28 19.89 -6.79
N ARG A 121 -16.38 18.91 -5.89
CA ARG A 121 -17.62 18.48 -5.26
C ARG A 121 -17.77 18.97 -3.81
N ALA A 122 -16.96 19.93 -3.36
CA ALA A 122 -16.97 20.39 -1.98
C ALA A 122 -18.33 21.02 -1.56
N GLU A 123 -19.07 21.59 -2.52
CA GLU A 123 -20.39 22.20 -2.29
C GLU A 123 -21.54 21.19 -2.27
N ILE A 124 -21.28 19.96 -2.69
CA ILE A 124 -22.28 18.91 -2.74
C ILE A 124 -22.42 18.32 -1.34
N GLY A 125 -23.61 18.48 -0.75
CA GLY A 125 -23.90 18.16 0.66
C GLY A 125 -23.35 16.81 1.12
N GLY A 126 -22.92 16.72 2.38
CA GLY A 126 -22.31 15.51 2.96
C GLY A 126 -21.00 15.83 3.69
N SER A 127 -20.45 14.82 4.36
CA SER A 127 -19.23 15.00 5.16
C SER A 127 -17.98 14.89 4.30
N LEU A 128 -17.22 15.98 4.17
CA LEU A 128 -15.91 15.99 3.51
C LEU A 128 -14.95 14.95 4.12
N LEU A 129 -15.04 14.73 5.44
CA LEU A 129 -14.26 13.71 6.14
C LEU A 129 -14.52 12.32 5.58
N TRP A 130 -15.79 11.92 5.42
CA TRP A 130 -16.13 10.60 4.90
C TRP A 130 -15.74 10.41 3.44
N ARG A 131 -15.88 11.46 2.61
CA ARG A 131 -15.41 11.42 1.22
C ARG A 131 -13.88 11.33 1.14
N GLY A 132 -13.17 12.05 2.01
CA GLY A 132 -11.72 11.96 2.12
C GLY A 132 -11.25 10.57 2.54
N MET A 133 -11.91 9.95 3.52
CA MET A 133 -11.63 8.56 3.90
C MET A 133 -11.91 7.58 2.76
N ALA A 134 -13.01 7.74 2.04
CA ALA A 134 -13.31 6.93 0.86
C ALA A 134 -12.24 7.10 -0.22
N ALA A 135 -11.76 8.33 -0.48
CA ALA A 135 -10.68 8.59 -1.42
C ALA A 135 -9.37 7.89 -1.02
N LEU A 136 -9.00 7.93 0.26
CA LEU A 136 -7.81 7.22 0.75
C LEU A 136 -7.96 5.70 0.56
N ILE A 137 -9.10 5.12 0.97
CA ILE A 137 -9.34 3.68 0.84
C ILE A 137 -9.33 3.24 -0.63
N GLY A 138 -9.99 3.98 -1.51
CA GLY A 138 -10.01 3.69 -2.94
C GLY A 138 -8.64 3.85 -3.59
N HIS A 139 -7.83 4.79 -3.11
CA HIS A 139 -6.48 5.03 -3.61
C HIS A 139 -5.57 3.85 -3.26
N GLU A 140 -5.54 3.46 -2.00
CA GLU A 140 -4.77 2.31 -1.53
C GLU A 140 -5.22 1.02 -2.24
N ALA A 141 -6.52 0.80 -2.39
CA ALA A 141 -7.04 -0.38 -3.10
C ALA A 141 -6.56 -0.47 -4.55
N ILE A 142 -6.56 0.66 -5.29
CA ILE A 142 -6.05 0.69 -6.67
C ILE A 142 -4.53 0.52 -6.69
N TRP A 143 -3.82 1.09 -5.73
CA TRP A 143 -2.37 1.00 -5.68
C TRP A 143 -1.90 -0.44 -5.40
N GLU A 144 -2.56 -1.12 -4.46
CA GLU A 144 -2.38 -2.56 -4.18
C GLU A 144 -2.65 -3.44 -5.41
N LEU A 145 -3.74 -3.17 -6.14
CA LEU A 145 -4.03 -3.86 -7.41
C LEU A 145 -2.91 -3.63 -8.44
N GLY A 146 -2.40 -2.40 -8.52
CA GLY A 146 -1.28 -2.05 -9.39
C GLY A 146 0.01 -2.78 -9.01
N ALA A 147 0.33 -2.84 -7.72
CA ALA A 147 1.51 -3.54 -7.20
C ALA A 147 1.44 -5.06 -7.45
N GLU A 148 0.30 -5.69 -7.18
CA GLU A 148 0.14 -7.13 -7.46
C GLU A 148 0.07 -7.42 -8.96
N GLY A 149 -0.53 -6.53 -9.75
CA GLY A 149 -0.52 -6.61 -11.22
C GLY A 149 0.91 -6.56 -11.78
N TYR A 150 1.79 -5.77 -11.14
CA TYR A 150 3.22 -5.76 -11.45
C TYR A 150 3.87 -7.11 -11.17
N VAL A 151 3.52 -7.79 -10.06
CA VAL A 151 4.00 -9.16 -9.76
C VAL A 151 3.61 -10.12 -10.88
N ILE A 152 2.33 -10.12 -11.29
CA ILE A 152 1.83 -10.97 -12.37
C ILE A 152 2.60 -10.72 -13.67
N ARG A 153 2.82 -9.45 -14.02
CA ARG A 153 3.57 -9.07 -15.22
C ARG A 153 4.99 -9.62 -15.22
N HIS A 154 5.68 -9.61 -14.08
CA HIS A 154 7.09 -10.00 -13.99
C HIS A 154 7.29 -11.49 -13.81
N MET A 155 6.42 -12.16 -13.06
CA MET A 155 6.53 -13.60 -12.79
C MET A 155 5.79 -14.46 -13.83
N GLY A 156 4.80 -13.90 -14.52
CA GLY A 156 4.03 -14.60 -15.55
C GLY A 156 3.39 -15.89 -15.02
N ARG A 157 3.65 -17.01 -15.70
CA ARG A 157 3.09 -18.32 -15.31
C ARG A 157 3.52 -18.80 -13.92
N GLN A 158 4.72 -18.41 -13.46
CA GLN A 158 5.20 -18.82 -12.14
C GLN A 158 4.31 -18.29 -11.02
N TYR A 159 3.71 -17.11 -11.20
CA TYR A 159 2.77 -16.55 -10.23
C TYR A 159 1.59 -17.49 -10.00
N TRP A 160 0.92 -17.89 -11.09
CA TRP A 160 -0.25 -18.75 -11.03
C TRP A 160 0.08 -20.15 -10.51
N GLN A 161 1.22 -20.71 -10.93
CA GLN A 161 1.67 -22.03 -10.47
C GLN A 161 1.85 -22.10 -8.94
N ILE A 162 2.37 -21.04 -8.32
CA ILE A 162 2.54 -20.98 -6.86
C ILE A 162 1.17 -21.11 -6.15
N TYR A 163 0.17 -20.36 -6.59
CA TYR A 163 -1.17 -20.43 -6.00
C TYR A 163 -1.92 -21.72 -6.35
N GLU A 164 -1.64 -22.30 -7.51
CA GLU A 164 -2.26 -23.55 -7.98
C GLU A 164 -1.75 -24.74 -7.18
N GLN A 165 -0.43 -24.83 -7.01
CA GLN A 165 0.21 -25.89 -6.22
C GLN A 165 -0.19 -25.84 -4.75
N ARG A 166 -0.47 -24.64 -4.22
CA ARG A 166 -1.06 -24.48 -2.88
C ARG A 166 -2.54 -24.84 -2.82
N GLY A 167 -3.26 -24.84 -3.95
CA GLY A 167 -4.71 -25.04 -4.00
C GLY A 167 -5.52 -23.84 -3.52
N ASP A 168 -4.96 -22.62 -3.57
CA ASP A 168 -5.58 -21.40 -3.00
C ASP A 168 -5.99 -20.37 -4.06
N MET A 169 -6.57 -20.83 -5.16
CA MET A 169 -7.12 -19.96 -6.21
C MET A 169 -8.30 -19.11 -5.71
N ILE A 170 -9.02 -19.58 -4.68
CA ILE A 170 -10.16 -18.86 -4.11
C ILE A 170 -9.69 -17.58 -3.40
N SER A 171 -8.65 -17.64 -2.57
CA SER A 171 -8.14 -16.43 -1.91
C SER A 171 -7.58 -15.43 -2.92
N LEU A 172 -6.96 -15.92 -3.99
CA LEU A 172 -6.50 -15.08 -5.09
C LEU A 172 -7.67 -14.36 -5.79
N ALA A 173 -8.73 -15.09 -6.15
CA ALA A 173 -9.92 -14.50 -6.74
C ALA A 173 -10.60 -13.51 -5.78
N ALA A 174 -10.71 -13.86 -4.50
CA ALA A 174 -11.30 -13.00 -3.46
C ALA A 174 -10.51 -11.70 -3.27
N PHE A 175 -9.18 -11.76 -3.32
CA PHE A 175 -8.32 -10.56 -3.28
C PHE A 175 -8.63 -9.63 -4.47
N TRP A 176 -8.56 -10.14 -5.69
CA TRP A 176 -8.77 -9.34 -6.91
C TRP A 176 -10.17 -8.75 -6.96
N PHE A 177 -11.18 -9.58 -6.71
CA PHE A 177 -12.58 -9.14 -6.69
C PHE A 177 -12.83 -8.13 -5.56
N GLY A 178 -12.36 -8.43 -4.35
CA GLY A 178 -12.56 -7.61 -3.16
C GLY A 178 -11.96 -6.21 -3.30
N LEU A 179 -10.70 -6.10 -3.72
CA LEU A 179 -10.07 -4.79 -3.92
C LEU A 179 -10.67 -4.03 -5.10
N SER A 180 -11.01 -4.72 -6.20
CA SER A 180 -11.66 -4.07 -7.35
C SER A 180 -13.02 -3.49 -6.95
N LEU A 181 -13.83 -4.26 -6.23
CA LEU A 181 -15.12 -3.81 -5.72
C LEU A 181 -14.97 -2.64 -4.75
N LEU A 182 -13.99 -2.72 -3.84
CA LEU A 182 -13.70 -1.65 -2.88
C LEU A 182 -13.31 -0.35 -3.59
N ALA A 183 -12.43 -0.43 -4.60
CA ALA A 183 -12.04 0.70 -5.43
C ALA A 183 -13.24 1.32 -6.17
N ILE A 184 -14.11 0.50 -6.75
CA ILE A 184 -15.31 0.98 -7.46
C ILE A 184 -16.28 1.66 -6.51
N ILE A 185 -16.62 1.03 -5.38
CA ILE A 185 -17.59 1.57 -4.42
C ILE A 185 -17.10 2.90 -3.84
N THR A 186 -15.83 2.97 -3.45
CA THR A 186 -15.25 4.20 -2.89
C THR A 186 -15.17 5.31 -3.93
N THR A 187 -14.76 5.01 -5.16
CA THR A 187 -14.77 5.97 -6.27
C THR A 187 -16.18 6.48 -6.55
N TRP A 188 -17.15 5.57 -6.63
CA TRP A 188 -18.55 5.93 -6.84
C TRP A 188 -19.09 6.78 -5.69
N TYR A 189 -18.74 6.50 -4.44
CA TYR A 189 -19.13 7.33 -3.29
C TYR A 189 -18.56 8.75 -3.36
N ILE A 190 -17.32 8.90 -3.82
CA ILE A 190 -16.68 10.22 -4.03
C ILE A 190 -17.41 11.00 -5.13
N VAL A 191 -17.79 10.33 -6.23
CA VAL A 191 -18.36 10.94 -7.44
C VAL A 191 -19.89 11.15 -7.34
N GLY A 192 -20.60 10.21 -6.73
CA GLY A 192 -21.98 9.87 -7.09
C GLY A 192 -23.07 10.25 -6.10
N TRP A 193 -22.76 10.94 -5.00
CA TRP A 193 -23.80 11.37 -4.05
C TRP A 193 -23.72 12.88 -3.79
N GLY A 194 -24.78 13.53 -4.26
CA GLY A 194 -25.16 14.91 -4.02
C GLY A 194 -26.66 15.06 -3.95
#